data_AF-A0AAV5U035-F1
#
_entry.id   AF-A0AAV5U035-F1
#
_cell.length_a   1.000
_cell.length_b   1.000
_cell.length_c   1.000
_cell.angle_alpha   90.00
_cell.angle_beta   90.00
_cell.angle_gamma   90.00
#
_symmetry.space_group_name_H-M   'P 1'
#
loop_
_entity.id
_entity.type
_entity.pdbx_description
1 polymer ?
#
loop_
_entity_poly.entity_id
_entity_poly.type
_entity_poly.pdbx_seq_one_letter_code
_entity_poly.pdbx_strand_id
1 'polypeptide(L)'
;SGSMGTASKVFDFAKIVQACGEYSDAHRGLLKILIDRGSLTEKAFVAHFVRCYATHHYLDEIDYDRNELNLKGVTPESVAELRKTLIDTMNTSCKHIGLRLMNAHDETKNKKMVVLVSERHFSPAMAGASPFHSNNELFLVITWLEEMLKPDNDGYIPITEALRTARDLPVPMKMEKAQQLVDQLLKDNWFHVEAVDMLTLTTRSLTELGPILRSRFHCSTCCLCSNVTIRKASMLSCDQCECLMHVSCWTNLAANTNTDTVKCPSGNNCQFMLKKEEMAETIKQIEEARTNRGAQRDRRARVSIDLEPGPSKKTGRGRKAVKRTGRSESEPEEEEEAMMEMDDNEEEEEQVFVKTHKKTRKQPRRSSMETAEKQPRKRSREEEGDEMMMGRGMGMED
;
A
#
# COMPACT_ATOMS: atom_id res chain seq x y z
N SER A 1 4.76 29.77 41.31
CA SER A 1 4.25 28.66 40.49
C SER A 1 5.33 28.25 39.50
N GLY A 2 6.18 27.30 39.89
CA GLY A 2 7.18 26.74 38.99
C GLY A 2 6.50 25.81 37.99
N SER A 3 6.56 26.17 36.71
CA SER A 3 6.26 25.23 35.63
C SER A 3 7.27 24.09 35.73
N MET A 4 6.86 22.96 36.31
CA MET A 4 7.62 21.72 36.22
C MET A 4 7.54 21.28 34.75
N GLY A 5 8.51 21.71 33.96
CA GLY A 5 8.69 21.18 32.62
C GLY A 5 8.83 19.68 32.73
N THR A 6 7.88 18.94 32.17
CA THR A 6 7.99 17.50 31.98
C THR A 6 9.23 17.28 31.15
N ALA A 7 10.29 16.76 31.78
CA ALA A 7 11.50 16.39 31.07
C ALA A 7 11.08 15.35 30.03
N SER A 8 11.09 15.73 28.75
CA SER A 8 10.81 14.81 27.64
C SER A 8 11.79 13.65 27.77
N LYS A 9 11.26 12.50 28.19
CA LYS A 9 12.06 11.28 28.34
C LYS A 9 12.58 10.92 26.97
N VAL A 10 13.88 10.65 26.92
CA VAL A 10 14.53 10.32 25.66
C VAL A 10 14.72 8.82 25.59
N PHE A 11 14.18 8.23 24.53
CA PHE A 11 14.20 6.79 24.32
C PHE A 11 15.55 6.37 23.74
N ASP A 12 16.10 5.29 24.29
CA ASP A 12 17.36 4.72 23.82
C ASP A 12 17.08 3.74 22.67
N PHE A 13 17.46 4.13 21.46
CA PHE A 13 17.21 3.35 20.26
C PHE A 13 17.91 1.98 20.30
N ALA A 14 19.08 1.89 20.94
CA ALA A 14 19.82 0.62 21.05
C ALA A 14 19.02 -0.45 21.80
N LYS A 15 18.23 -0.06 22.81
CA LYS A 15 17.35 -0.98 23.53
C LYS A 15 16.21 -1.50 22.65
N ILE A 16 15.68 -0.65 21.77
CA ILE A 16 14.63 -1.05 20.81
C ILE A 16 15.20 -2.06 19.81
N VAL A 17 16.42 -1.81 19.31
CA VAL A 17 17.14 -2.75 18.42
C VAL A 17 17.37 -4.09 19.12
N GLN A 18 17.79 -4.09 20.38
CA GLN A 18 17.98 -5.32 21.14
C GLN A 18 16.66 -6.08 21.34
N ALA A 19 15.58 -5.39 21.71
CA ALA A 19 14.28 -6.00 21.96
C ALA A 19 13.61 -6.57 20.69
N CYS A 20 14.04 -6.14 19.51
CA CYS A 20 13.61 -6.68 18.22
C CYS A 20 14.03 -8.15 18.00
N GLY A 21 15.04 -8.65 18.72
CA GLY A 21 15.53 -10.02 18.56
C GLY A 21 14.53 -11.09 19.01
N GLU A 22 13.54 -10.72 19.84
CA GLU A 22 12.55 -11.64 20.40
C GLU A 22 11.13 -11.22 20.01
N TYR A 23 10.36 -12.15 19.46
CA TYR A 23 8.98 -11.86 19.06
C TYR A 23 8.12 -11.52 20.28
N SER A 24 7.41 -10.38 20.20
CA SER A 24 6.73 -9.74 21.33
C SER A 24 5.43 -9.06 20.89
N ASP A 25 4.70 -8.45 21.82
CA ASP A 25 3.45 -7.74 21.50
C ASP A 25 3.65 -6.58 20.53
N ALA A 26 4.82 -5.93 20.54
CA ALA A 26 5.19 -4.92 19.55
C ALA A 26 5.20 -5.48 18.11
N HIS A 27 5.69 -6.71 17.95
CA HIS A 27 5.68 -7.40 16.65
C HIS A 27 4.25 -7.79 16.23
N ARG A 28 3.40 -8.19 17.19
CA ARG A 28 1.98 -8.48 16.92
C ARG A 28 1.21 -7.23 16.50
N GLY A 29 1.46 -6.10 17.16
CA GLY A 29 0.90 -4.79 16.79
C GLY A 29 1.30 -4.39 15.37
N LEU A 30 2.59 -4.52 15.03
CA LEU A 30 3.07 -4.26 13.68
C LEU A 30 2.47 -5.21 12.64
N LEU A 31 2.34 -6.50 12.97
CA LEU A 31 1.72 -7.49 12.08
C LEU A 31 0.25 -7.16 11.81
N LYS A 32 -0.50 -6.72 12.84
CA LYS A 32 -1.89 -6.28 12.67
C LYS A 32 -1.99 -5.11 11.67
N ILE A 33 -1.14 -4.10 11.84
CA ILE A 33 -1.08 -2.96 10.91
C ILE A 33 -0.77 -3.42 9.47
N LEU A 34 0.13 -4.40 9.32
CA LEU A 34 0.46 -4.97 8.01
C LEU A 34 -0.65 -5.82 7.39
N ILE A 35 -1.45 -6.51 8.20
CA ILE A 35 -2.63 -7.24 7.72
C ILE A 35 -3.66 -6.23 7.20
N ASP A 36 -3.88 -5.15 7.94
CA ASP A 36 -4.87 -4.12 7.59
C ASP A 36 -4.44 -3.31 6.36
N ARG A 37 -3.16 -2.89 6.27
CA ARG A 37 -2.64 -2.06 5.17
C ARG A 37 -2.07 -2.85 3.99
N GLY A 38 -1.68 -4.11 4.20
CA GLY A 38 -1.03 -4.99 3.22
C GLY A 38 0.45 -4.72 2.95
N SER A 39 0.86 -3.46 2.88
CA SER A 39 2.26 -3.06 2.69
C SER A 39 2.60 -1.75 3.39
N LEU A 40 3.88 -1.57 3.72
CA LEU A 40 4.41 -0.34 4.34
C LEU A 40 5.71 0.07 3.66
N THR A 41 6.02 1.37 3.64
CA THR A 41 7.38 1.82 3.29
C THR A 41 8.38 1.32 4.34
N GLU A 42 9.67 1.15 3.99
CA GLU A 42 10.69 0.74 4.97
C GLU A 42 10.73 1.67 6.21
N LYS A 43 10.52 2.98 5.99
CA LYS A 43 10.48 3.97 7.07
C LYS A 43 9.25 3.79 7.95
N ALA A 44 8.06 3.67 7.34
CA ALA A 44 6.81 3.46 8.07
C ALA A 44 6.84 2.13 8.85
N PHE A 45 7.38 1.06 8.26
CA PHE A 45 7.52 -0.24 8.91
C PHE A 45 8.32 -0.14 10.22
N VAL A 46 9.49 0.51 10.19
CA VAL A 46 10.30 0.74 11.39
C VAL A 46 9.59 1.68 12.37
N ALA A 47 9.02 2.79 11.88
CA ALA A 47 8.31 3.76 12.73
C ALA A 47 7.13 3.12 13.48
N HIS A 48 6.33 2.29 12.81
CA HIS A 48 5.23 1.56 13.42
C HIS A 48 5.72 0.56 14.47
N PHE A 49 6.83 -0.15 14.23
CA PHE A 49 7.41 -1.01 15.25
C PHE A 49 7.82 -0.23 16.50
N VAL A 50 8.57 0.86 16.31
CA VAL A 50 9.02 1.73 17.40
C VAL A 50 7.80 2.25 18.18
N ARG A 51 6.73 2.67 17.48
CA ARG A 51 5.50 3.11 18.11
C ARG A 51 4.84 1.99 18.92
N CYS A 52 4.68 0.80 18.36
CA CYS A 52 4.10 -0.34 19.08
C CYS A 52 4.93 -0.71 20.32
N TYR A 53 6.26 -0.74 20.18
CA TYR A 53 7.17 -0.97 21.30
C TYR A 53 7.02 0.12 22.38
N ALA A 54 7.03 1.38 21.96
CA ALA A 54 6.92 2.50 22.87
C ALA A 54 5.58 2.47 23.62
N THR A 55 4.48 2.23 22.91
CA THR A 55 3.15 2.00 23.50
C THR A 55 3.21 0.91 24.55
N HIS A 56 3.72 -0.28 24.26
CA HIS A 56 3.72 -1.37 25.24
C HIS A 56 4.59 -1.13 26.49
N HIS A 57 5.71 -0.41 26.35
CA HIS A 57 6.66 -0.22 27.46
C HIS A 57 6.51 1.10 28.21
N TYR A 58 5.82 2.09 27.64
CA TYR A 58 5.78 3.47 28.15
C TYR A 58 4.38 4.12 27.99
N LEU A 59 3.30 3.32 28.09
CA LEU A 59 1.91 3.76 27.93
C LEU A 59 1.58 5.11 28.59
N ASP A 60 2.11 5.37 29.79
CA ASP A 60 1.81 6.56 30.59
C ASP A 60 2.60 7.83 30.18
N GLU A 61 3.54 7.71 29.24
CA GLU A 61 4.56 8.74 28.99
C GLU A 61 4.60 9.25 27.54
N ILE A 62 3.77 8.69 26.66
CA ILE A 62 3.72 9.04 25.25
C ILE A 62 2.55 10.01 25.02
N ASP A 63 2.89 11.22 24.62
CA ASP A 63 1.95 12.18 24.07
C ASP A 63 1.63 11.77 22.63
N TYR A 64 0.53 11.03 22.44
CA TYR A 64 0.09 10.54 21.14
C TYR A 64 -0.24 11.68 20.17
N ASP A 65 -0.67 12.84 20.69
CA ASP A 65 -1.06 13.99 19.86
C ASP A 65 0.15 14.62 19.16
N ARG A 66 1.36 14.42 19.68
CA ARG A 66 2.57 15.00 19.10
C ARG A 66 3.23 14.16 18.04
N ASN A 67 2.91 12.86 17.92
CA ASN A 67 3.54 11.93 16.97
C ASN A 67 5.09 11.93 16.94
N GLU A 68 5.76 12.61 17.87
CA GLU A 68 7.20 12.81 17.91
C GLU A 68 7.81 11.95 19.02
N LEU A 69 8.36 10.79 18.65
CA LEU A 69 9.22 10.03 19.53
C LEU A 69 10.63 10.61 19.48
N ASN A 70 11.06 11.23 20.58
CA ASN A 70 12.43 11.69 20.76
C ASN A 70 13.35 10.47 20.99
N LEU A 71 13.85 9.90 19.89
CA LEU A 71 14.80 8.80 19.89
C LEU A 71 16.24 9.34 19.91
N LYS A 72 17.07 8.89 20.86
CA LYS A 72 18.52 9.15 20.87
C LYS A 72 19.26 8.05 20.11
N GLY A 73 20.31 8.44 19.39
CA GLY A 73 21.23 7.48 18.77
C GLY A 73 20.73 6.84 17.48
N VAL A 74 19.71 7.43 16.82
CA VAL A 74 19.22 6.92 15.54
C VAL A 74 20.24 7.23 14.46
N THR A 75 20.91 6.21 13.94
CA THR A 75 21.74 6.28 12.73
C THR A 75 21.10 5.50 11.58
N PRO A 76 21.37 5.84 10.30
CA PRO A 76 20.88 5.07 9.16
C PRO A 76 21.21 3.57 9.23
N GLU A 77 22.40 3.24 9.75
CA GLU A 77 22.87 1.87 9.92
C GLU A 77 22.04 1.14 10.98
N SER A 78 21.76 1.79 12.12
CA SER A 78 20.94 1.20 13.18
C SER A 78 19.48 0.96 12.73
N VAL A 79 18.94 1.83 11.87
CA VAL A 79 17.60 1.66 11.28
C VAL A 79 17.59 0.49 10.29
N ALA A 80 18.63 0.35 9.47
CA ALA A 80 18.77 -0.76 8.54
C ALA A 80 18.95 -2.11 9.28
N GLU A 81 19.72 -2.11 10.36
CA GLU A 81 19.88 -3.26 11.27
C GLU A 81 18.55 -3.64 11.92
N LEU A 82 17.85 -2.67 12.53
CA LEU A 82 16.54 -2.89 13.12
C LEU A 82 15.57 -3.52 12.12
N ARG A 83 15.47 -2.94 10.92
CA ARG A 83 14.59 -3.47 9.86
C ARG A 83 14.94 -4.90 9.51
N LYS A 84 16.23 -5.22 9.33
CA LYS A 84 16.68 -6.57 8.99
C LYS A 84 16.28 -7.56 10.09
N THR A 85 16.62 -7.25 11.35
CA THR A 85 16.27 -8.08 12.50
C THR A 85 14.77 -8.25 12.64
N LEU A 86 13.97 -7.19 12.41
CA LEU A 86 12.50 -7.26 12.46
C LEU A 86 11.95 -8.28 11.46
N ILE A 87 12.40 -8.17 10.20
CA ILE A 87 11.95 -9.07 9.13
C ILE A 87 12.33 -10.51 9.47
N ASP A 88 13.56 -10.75 9.93
CA ASP A 88 14.05 -12.09 10.28
C ASP A 88 13.28 -12.70 11.46
N THR A 89 13.09 -11.95 12.54
CA THR A 89 12.33 -12.36 13.75
C THR A 89 10.87 -12.65 13.40
N MET A 90 10.22 -11.73 12.68
CA MET A 90 8.81 -11.89 12.29
C MET A 90 8.62 -13.02 11.29
N ASN A 91 9.53 -13.22 10.33
CA ASN A 91 9.44 -14.33 9.38
C ASN A 91 9.59 -15.69 10.06
N THR A 92 10.49 -15.80 11.02
CA THR A 92 10.63 -17.01 11.84
C THR A 92 9.33 -17.32 12.56
N SER A 93 8.69 -16.28 13.11
CA SER A 93 7.44 -16.41 13.84
C SER A 93 6.23 -16.61 12.93
N CYS A 94 6.15 -16.00 11.75
CA CYS A 94 4.98 -16.07 10.86
C CYS A 94 4.98 -17.31 9.94
N LYS A 95 6.10 -18.02 9.84
CA LYS A 95 6.25 -19.21 8.99
C LYS A 95 5.17 -20.28 9.24
N HIS A 96 4.78 -20.51 10.49
CA HIS A 96 3.80 -21.55 10.84
C HIS A 96 2.36 -21.22 10.36
N ILE A 97 2.01 -19.94 10.27
CA ILE A 97 0.74 -19.49 9.67
C ILE A 97 0.84 -19.33 8.15
N GLY A 98 2.03 -19.54 7.57
CA GLY A 98 2.27 -19.40 6.13
C GLY A 98 2.24 -17.97 5.65
N LEU A 99 2.63 -17.02 6.50
CA LEU A 99 2.85 -15.63 6.12
C LEU A 99 4.35 -15.31 6.16
N ARG A 100 4.81 -14.48 5.22
CA ARG A 100 6.19 -14.03 5.14
C ARG A 100 6.26 -12.57 4.74
N LEU A 101 7.08 -11.80 5.44
CA LEU A 101 7.48 -10.46 5.07
C LEU A 101 8.56 -10.50 4.00
N MET A 102 8.37 -9.70 2.96
CA MET A 102 9.30 -9.54 1.86
C MET A 102 9.63 -8.07 1.64
N ASN A 103 10.88 -7.79 1.29
CA ASN A 103 11.23 -6.50 0.72
C ASN A 103 10.78 -6.49 -0.75
N ALA A 104 10.05 -5.46 -1.12
CA ALA A 104 9.60 -5.21 -2.48
C ALA A 104 10.01 -3.79 -2.91
N HIS A 105 10.02 -3.57 -4.22
CA HIS A 105 10.30 -2.28 -4.81
C HIS A 105 9.07 -1.85 -5.61
N ASP A 106 8.64 -0.62 -5.36
CA ASP A 106 7.62 0.02 -6.17
C ASP A 106 8.20 0.32 -7.56
N GLU A 107 7.58 -0.21 -8.62
CA GLU A 107 8.07 -0.01 -9.98
C GLU A 107 7.95 1.44 -10.46
N THR A 108 6.96 2.21 -9.96
CA THR A 108 6.73 3.60 -10.40
C THR A 108 7.52 4.59 -9.57
N LYS A 109 7.44 4.49 -8.24
CA LYS A 109 8.07 5.47 -7.33
C LYS A 109 9.47 5.06 -6.88
N ASN A 110 9.89 3.84 -7.22
CA ASN A 110 11.17 3.28 -6.78
C ASN A 110 11.34 3.23 -5.25
N LYS A 111 10.22 3.27 -4.51
CA LYS A 111 10.20 3.24 -3.05
C LYS A 111 10.40 1.79 -2.58
N LYS A 112 11.20 1.62 -1.53
CA LYS A 112 11.39 0.32 -0.87
C LYS A 112 10.23 0.07 0.09
N MET A 113 9.57 -1.06 -0.07
CA MET A 113 8.39 -1.46 0.66
C MET A 113 8.64 -2.78 1.39
N VAL A 114 7.99 -2.97 2.52
CA VAL A 114 7.85 -4.25 3.21
C VAL A 114 6.42 -4.72 2.98
N VAL A 115 6.26 -5.88 2.36
CA VAL A 115 4.98 -6.46 2.00
C VAL A 115 4.79 -7.75 2.78
N LEU A 116 3.58 -7.95 3.33
CA LEU A 116 3.19 -9.22 3.93
C LEU A 116 2.62 -10.13 2.83
N VAL A 117 3.23 -11.29 2.63
CA VAL A 117 2.87 -12.23 1.56
C VAL A 117 2.38 -13.53 2.16
N SER A 118 1.29 -14.07 1.62
CA SER A 118 0.86 -15.43 1.92
C SER A 118 1.69 -16.43 1.11
N GLU A 119 2.38 -17.35 1.78
CA GLU A 119 3.08 -18.48 1.14
C GLU A 119 2.15 -19.65 0.86
N ARG A 120 0.95 -19.66 1.47
CA ARG A 120 -0.03 -20.71 1.19
C ARG A 120 -0.59 -20.50 -0.20
N HIS A 121 -0.61 -21.57 -1.00
CA HIS A 121 -1.38 -21.59 -2.24
C HIS A 121 -2.80 -21.13 -1.95
N PHE A 122 -3.35 -20.30 -2.84
CA PHE A 122 -4.73 -19.80 -2.73
C PHE A 122 -5.66 -20.98 -2.47
N SER A 123 -6.11 -21.11 -1.23
CA SER A 123 -7.03 -22.16 -0.81
C SER A 123 -8.42 -21.54 -0.70
N PRO A 124 -9.50 -22.27 -1.04
CA PRO A 124 -10.86 -21.79 -0.84
C PRO A 124 -11.15 -21.35 0.62
N ALA A 125 -10.45 -21.91 1.61
CA ALA A 125 -10.54 -21.47 3.01
C ALA A 125 -9.94 -20.07 3.23
N MET A 126 -8.92 -19.69 2.46
CA MET A 126 -8.38 -18.33 2.43
C MET A 126 -9.18 -17.38 1.53
N ALA A 127 -10.10 -17.89 0.70
CA ALA A 127 -11.01 -17.05 -0.06
C ALA A 127 -11.91 -16.19 0.86
N GLY A 128 -12.19 -16.65 2.08
CA GLY A 128 -12.88 -15.84 3.10
C GLY A 128 -12.08 -14.65 3.64
N ALA A 129 -10.75 -14.64 3.44
CA ALA A 129 -9.87 -13.50 3.71
C ALA A 129 -9.42 -12.80 2.41
N SER A 130 -9.86 -13.31 1.25
CA SER A 130 -9.64 -12.68 -0.04
C SER A 130 -10.65 -11.54 -0.18
N PRO A 131 -10.30 -10.44 -0.84
CA PRO A 131 -11.26 -9.38 -1.15
C PRO A 131 -12.40 -9.85 -2.10
N PHE A 132 -12.33 -11.09 -2.60
CA PHE A 132 -13.26 -11.65 -3.57
C PHE A 132 -14.29 -12.52 -2.86
N HIS A 133 -15.50 -12.01 -2.75
CA HIS A 133 -16.63 -12.67 -2.10
C HIS A 133 -17.36 -13.61 -3.06
N SER A 134 -17.17 -13.45 -4.37
CA SER A 134 -17.80 -14.32 -5.38
C SER A 134 -16.86 -14.72 -6.52
N ASN A 135 -17.13 -15.88 -7.13
CA ASN A 135 -16.40 -16.34 -8.30
C ASN A 135 -16.48 -15.36 -9.48
N ASN A 136 -17.56 -14.59 -9.59
CA ASN A 136 -17.71 -13.57 -10.63
C ASN A 136 -16.75 -12.39 -10.41
N GLU A 137 -16.50 -11.98 -9.18
CA GLU A 137 -15.50 -10.93 -8.85
C GLU A 137 -14.09 -11.42 -9.19
N LEU A 138 -13.77 -12.66 -8.85
CA LEU A 138 -12.49 -13.26 -9.22
C LEU A 138 -12.31 -13.33 -10.74
N PHE A 139 -13.34 -13.77 -11.48
CA PHE A 139 -13.28 -13.84 -12.93
C PHE A 139 -13.10 -12.44 -13.55
N LEU A 140 -13.83 -11.45 -13.04
CA LEU A 140 -13.70 -10.05 -13.47
C LEU A 140 -12.27 -9.52 -13.28
N VAL A 141 -11.67 -9.77 -12.11
CA VAL A 141 -10.29 -9.35 -11.82
C VAL A 141 -9.29 -10.08 -12.71
N ILE A 142 -9.50 -11.37 -12.99
CA ILE A 142 -8.68 -12.11 -13.97
C ILE A 142 -8.78 -11.46 -15.36
N THR A 143 -9.99 -11.07 -15.80
CA THR A 143 -10.17 -10.36 -17.07
C THR A 143 -9.44 -9.02 -17.08
N TRP A 144 -9.46 -8.27 -15.98
CA TRP A 144 -8.66 -7.03 -15.88
C TRP A 144 -7.17 -7.29 -15.96
N LEU A 145 -6.66 -8.33 -15.29
CA LEU A 145 -5.25 -8.73 -15.38
C LEU A 145 -4.87 -9.10 -16.83
N GLU A 146 -5.71 -9.87 -17.52
CA GLU A 146 -5.48 -10.23 -18.93
C GLU A 146 -5.41 -8.98 -19.83
N GLU A 147 -6.29 -8.00 -19.59
CA GLU A 147 -6.29 -6.74 -20.32
C GLU A 147 -5.03 -5.90 -20.00
N MET A 148 -4.68 -5.73 -18.72
CA MET A 148 -3.49 -5.00 -18.28
C MET A 148 -2.18 -5.58 -18.85
N LEU A 149 -2.12 -6.91 -18.99
CA LEU A 149 -0.92 -7.63 -19.44
C LEU A 149 -0.77 -7.67 -20.96
N LYS A 150 -1.71 -7.12 -21.73
CA LYS A 150 -1.53 -6.94 -23.16
C LYS A 150 -0.33 -6.02 -23.43
N PRO A 151 0.47 -6.27 -24.49
CA PRO A 151 1.65 -5.46 -24.80
C PRO A 151 1.36 -3.96 -24.93
N ASP A 152 0.18 -3.59 -25.43
CA ASP A 152 -0.21 -2.20 -25.68
C ASP A 152 -0.63 -1.44 -24.41
N ASN A 153 -1.00 -2.18 -23.36
CA ASN A 153 -1.56 -1.62 -22.13
C ASN A 153 -0.52 -1.42 -21.03
N ASP A 154 0.63 -2.11 -21.11
CA ASP A 154 1.80 -1.87 -20.25
C ASP A 154 1.45 -1.86 -18.74
N GLY A 155 0.57 -2.76 -18.29
CA GLY A 155 0.17 -2.88 -16.88
C GLY A 155 -0.95 -1.92 -16.42
N TYR A 156 -1.69 -1.32 -17.35
CA TYR A 156 -2.77 -0.37 -17.08
C TYR A 156 -4.11 -0.78 -17.69
N ILE A 157 -5.21 -0.43 -17.05
CA ILE A 157 -6.55 -0.51 -17.64
C ILE A 157 -7.37 0.73 -17.22
N PRO A 158 -8.08 1.41 -18.14
CA PRO A 158 -8.99 2.49 -17.77
C PRO A 158 -10.11 1.96 -16.86
N ILE A 159 -10.49 2.68 -15.80
CA ILE A 159 -11.61 2.28 -14.91
C ILE A 159 -12.89 2.06 -15.72
N THR A 160 -13.18 2.93 -16.70
CA THR A 160 -14.38 2.80 -17.54
C THR A 160 -14.39 1.50 -18.34
N GLU A 161 -13.24 1.06 -18.83
CA GLU A 161 -13.07 -0.21 -19.52
C GLU A 161 -13.17 -1.39 -18.55
N ALA A 162 -12.52 -1.29 -17.39
CA ALA A 162 -12.63 -2.28 -16.32
C ALA A 162 -14.09 -2.51 -15.92
N LEU A 163 -14.87 -1.45 -15.72
CA LEU A 163 -16.30 -1.56 -15.40
C LEU A 163 -17.11 -2.14 -16.55
N ARG A 164 -16.78 -1.81 -17.81
CA ARG A 164 -17.47 -2.38 -18.98
C ARG A 164 -17.33 -3.90 -19.04
N THR A 165 -16.16 -4.43 -18.72
CA THR A 165 -15.93 -5.89 -18.72
C THR A 165 -16.87 -6.66 -17.79
N ALA A 166 -17.44 -6.01 -16.76
CA ALA A 166 -18.44 -6.61 -15.88
C ALA A 166 -19.72 -7.06 -16.62
N ARG A 167 -20.07 -6.40 -17.72
CA ARG A 167 -21.23 -6.75 -18.58
C ARG A 167 -20.94 -7.90 -19.52
N ASP A 168 -19.66 -8.09 -19.85
CA ASP A 168 -19.18 -9.07 -20.83
C ASP A 168 -18.84 -10.43 -20.18
N LEU A 169 -18.98 -10.53 -18.85
CA LEU A 169 -18.78 -11.79 -18.13
C LEU A 169 -19.82 -12.85 -18.55
N PRO A 170 -19.48 -14.16 -18.47
CA PRO A 170 -20.45 -15.23 -18.72
C PRO A 170 -21.73 -15.12 -17.89
N VAL A 171 -21.58 -14.61 -16.66
CA VAL A 171 -22.69 -14.18 -15.80
C VAL A 171 -22.52 -12.68 -15.55
N PRO A 172 -23.26 -11.82 -16.28
CA PRO A 172 -23.11 -10.37 -16.17
C PRO A 172 -23.27 -9.87 -14.74
N MET A 173 -22.40 -8.95 -14.34
CA MET A 173 -22.43 -8.27 -13.06
C MET A 173 -23.00 -6.86 -13.23
N LYS A 174 -23.80 -6.40 -12.25
CA LYS A 174 -24.28 -5.02 -12.21
C LYS A 174 -23.10 -4.05 -12.08
N MET A 175 -23.17 -2.90 -12.75
CA MET A 175 -22.08 -1.91 -12.74
C MET A 175 -21.80 -1.38 -11.34
N GLU A 176 -22.84 -1.18 -10.53
CA GLU A 176 -22.71 -0.69 -9.15
C GLU A 176 -21.90 -1.68 -8.30
N LYS A 177 -22.11 -2.99 -8.51
CA LYS A 177 -21.34 -4.03 -7.82
C LYS A 177 -19.89 -4.08 -8.31
N ALA A 178 -19.66 -3.90 -9.61
CA ALA A 178 -18.30 -3.82 -10.16
C ALA A 178 -17.54 -2.60 -9.61
N GLN A 179 -18.21 -1.45 -9.48
CA GLN A 179 -17.62 -0.25 -8.87
C GLN A 179 -17.28 -0.49 -7.39
N GLN A 180 -18.19 -1.09 -6.61
CA GLN A 180 -17.90 -1.46 -5.22
C GLN A 180 -16.68 -2.38 -5.10
N LEU A 181 -16.50 -3.31 -6.04
CA LEU A 181 -15.30 -4.15 -6.08
C LEU A 181 -14.04 -3.32 -6.36
N VAL A 182 -14.07 -2.39 -7.33
CA VAL A 182 -12.95 -1.48 -7.59
C VAL A 182 -12.61 -0.67 -6.34
N ASP A 183 -13.60 -0.04 -5.71
CA ASP A 183 -13.42 0.79 -4.51
C ASP A 183 -12.80 -0.02 -3.36
N GLN A 184 -13.30 -1.24 -3.13
CA GLN A 184 -12.77 -2.14 -2.11
C GLN A 184 -11.31 -2.52 -2.41
N LEU A 185 -10.98 -2.81 -3.67
CA LEU A 185 -9.63 -3.19 -4.08
C LEU A 185 -8.63 -2.02 -4.03
N LEU A 186 -9.11 -0.79 -4.24
CA LEU A 186 -8.31 0.42 -4.03
C LEU A 186 -8.05 0.63 -2.53
N LYS A 187 -9.10 0.55 -1.72
CA LYS A 187 -9.02 0.67 -0.25
C LYS A 187 -8.06 -0.35 0.37
N ASP A 188 -8.10 -1.60 -0.12
CA ASP A 188 -7.24 -2.69 0.36
C ASP A 188 -5.83 -2.68 -0.27
N ASN A 189 -5.47 -1.64 -1.04
CA ASN A 189 -4.18 -1.52 -1.72
C ASN A 189 -3.86 -2.69 -2.66
N TRP A 190 -4.86 -3.30 -3.32
CA TRP A 190 -4.63 -4.24 -4.42
C TRP A 190 -4.41 -3.50 -5.74
N PHE A 191 -5.18 -2.45 -5.97
CA PHE A 191 -5.00 -1.57 -7.12
C PHE A 191 -4.67 -0.16 -6.66
N HIS A 192 -4.09 0.61 -7.56
CA HIS A 192 -3.92 2.04 -7.40
C HIS A 192 -4.41 2.72 -8.68
N VAL A 193 -4.98 3.92 -8.51
CA VAL A 193 -5.34 4.78 -9.63
C VAL A 193 -4.14 5.67 -9.92
N GLU A 194 -3.51 5.47 -11.08
CA GLU A 194 -2.54 6.43 -11.62
C GLU A 194 -3.27 7.47 -12.49
N ALA A 195 -2.56 8.49 -12.99
CA ALA A 195 -3.14 9.62 -13.69
C ALA A 195 -4.22 9.22 -14.73
N VAL A 196 -5.37 9.90 -14.66
CA VAL A 196 -6.51 9.78 -15.57
C VAL A 196 -7.26 8.45 -15.44
N ASP A 197 -7.67 8.10 -14.22
CA ASP A 197 -8.56 6.95 -13.94
C ASP A 197 -8.03 5.62 -14.52
N MET A 198 -6.71 5.42 -14.44
CA MET A 198 -6.06 4.19 -14.90
C MET A 198 -5.74 3.31 -13.70
N LEU A 199 -6.38 2.15 -13.62
CA LEU A 199 -6.03 1.14 -12.63
C LEU A 199 -4.71 0.50 -13.00
N THR A 200 -3.89 0.25 -12.00
CA THR A 200 -2.68 -0.57 -12.09
C THR A 200 -2.49 -1.38 -10.81
N LEU A 201 -1.71 -2.45 -10.88
CA LEU A 201 -1.38 -3.24 -9.69
C LEU A 201 -0.43 -2.47 -8.78
N THR A 202 -0.73 -2.53 -7.48
CA THR A 202 0.20 -2.05 -6.44
C THR A 202 1.40 -2.97 -6.28
N THR A 203 2.42 -2.48 -5.59
CA THR A 203 3.58 -3.28 -5.15
C THR A 203 3.15 -4.50 -4.33
N ARG A 204 2.10 -4.36 -3.50
CA ARG A 204 1.49 -5.47 -2.75
C ARG A 204 1.02 -6.57 -3.69
N SER A 205 0.16 -6.22 -4.64
CA SER A 205 -0.41 -7.15 -5.62
C SER A 205 0.64 -7.86 -6.45
N LEU A 206 1.64 -7.13 -6.95
CA LEU A 206 2.72 -7.72 -7.74
C LEU A 206 3.53 -8.75 -6.95
N THR A 207 3.73 -8.50 -5.65
CA THR A 207 4.48 -9.40 -4.77
C THR A 207 3.64 -10.63 -4.40
N GLU A 208 2.39 -10.42 -3.98
CA GLU A 208 1.48 -11.50 -3.56
C GLU A 208 1.05 -12.39 -4.73
N LEU A 209 0.66 -11.79 -5.85
CA LEU A 209 0.22 -12.51 -7.05
C LEU A 209 1.41 -13.01 -7.89
N GLY A 210 2.65 -12.70 -7.51
CA GLY A 210 3.86 -13.03 -8.26
C GLY A 210 3.92 -14.49 -8.77
N PRO A 211 3.64 -15.51 -7.93
CA PRO A 211 3.59 -16.89 -8.39
C PRO A 211 2.54 -17.16 -9.48
N ILE A 212 1.34 -16.56 -9.38
CA ILE A 212 0.26 -16.69 -10.36
C ILE A 212 0.61 -15.94 -11.64
N LEU A 213 1.12 -14.71 -11.52
CA LEU A 213 1.58 -13.90 -12.65
C LEU A 213 2.65 -14.61 -13.48
N ARG A 214 3.60 -15.29 -12.84
CA ARG A 214 4.60 -16.11 -13.54
C ARG A 214 4.01 -17.37 -14.17
N SER A 215 3.29 -18.17 -13.38
CA SER A 215 2.84 -19.49 -13.83
C SER A 215 1.72 -19.43 -14.87
N ARG A 216 0.71 -18.58 -14.66
CA ARG A 216 -0.47 -18.48 -15.51
C ARG A 216 -0.29 -17.50 -16.67
N PHE A 217 0.27 -16.33 -16.39
CA PHE A 217 0.35 -15.24 -17.37
C PHE A 217 1.72 -15.08 -18.02
N HIS A 218 2.72 -15.83 -17.53
CA HIS A 218 4.07 -15.85 -18.10
C HIS A 218 4.71 -14.45 -18.08
N CYS A 219 4.37 -13.66 -17.06
CA CYS A 219 4.92 -12.32 -16.90
C CYS A 219 6.45 -12.37 -16.76
N SER A 220 7.11 -11.41 -17.39
CA SER A 220 8.55 -11.25 -17.27
C SER A 220 8.96 -10.94 -15.82
N THR A 221 10.20 -11.27 -15.48
CA THR A 221 10.77 -11.00 -14.15
C THR A 221 12.05 -10.21 -14.27
N CYS A 222 12.31 -9.36 -13.29
CA CYS A 222 13.60 -8.69 -13.17
C CYS A 222 14.72 -9.73 -12.96
N CYS A 223 15.78 -9.67 -13.76
CA CYS A 223 16.89 -10.64 -13.66
C CYS A 223 17.74 -10.50 -12.39
N LEU A 224 17.61 -9.38 -11.65
CA LEU A 224 18.35 -9.13 -10.41
C LEU A 224 17.59 -9.56 -9.16
N CYS A 225 16.31 -9.19 -9.03
CA CYS A 225 15.51 -9.51 -7.84
C CYS A 225 14.51 -10.65 -8.05
N SER A 226 14.35 -11.17 -9.27
CA SER A 226 13.38 -12.23 -9.63
C SER A 226 11.91 -11.89 -9.37
N ASN A 227 11.60 -10.64 -9.00
CA ASN A 227 10.23 -10.16 -8.86
C ASN A 227 9.59 -9.96 -10.23
N VAL A 228 8.27 -10.17 -10.29
CA VAL A 228 7.46 -10.01 -11.50
C VAL A 228 7.41 -8.56 -11.93
N THR A 229 7.41 -8.35 -13.24
CA THR A 229 7.34 -7.03 -13.86
C THR A 229 6.19 -6.99 -14.87
N ILE A 230 5.27 -6.04 -14.72
CA ILE A 230 4.15 -5.86 -15.66
C ILE A 230 4.33 -4.66 -16.59
N ARG A 231 5.04 -3.62 -16.13
CA ARG A 231 5.29 -2.39 -16.90
C ARG A 231 6.62 -2.47 -17.64
N LYS A 232 6.63 -3.10 -18.82
CA LYS A 232 7.87 -3.25 -19.61
C LYS A 232 8.48 -1.91 -20.01
N ALA A 233 7.66 -0.89 -20.29
CA ALA A 233 8.18 0.43 -20.67
C ALA A 233 8.87 1.17 -19.51
N SER A 234 8.67 0.71 -18.28
CA SER A 234 9.28 1.25 -17.05
C SER A 234 10.57 0.54 -16.64
N MET A 235 11.04 -0.39 -17.46
CA MET A 235 12.15 -1.28 -17.14
C MET A 235 13.35 -0.97 -18.02
N LEU A 236 14.55 -1.21 -17.49
CA LEU A 236 15.75 -1.27 -18.31
C LEU A 236 15.84 -2.64 -18.95
N SER A 237 16.27 -2.68 -20.21
CA SER A 237 16.46 -3.92 -20.94
C SER A 237 17.89 -4.01 -21.47
N CYS A 238 18.40 -5.24 -21.60
CA CYS A 238 19.70 -5.47 -22.24
C CYS A 238 19.50 -5.70 -23.75
N ASP A 239 20.16 -4.91 -24.59
CA ASP A 239 20.01 -4.98 -26.05
C ASP A 239 20.37 -6.33 -26.69
N GLN A 240 21.16 -7.17 -26.00
CA GLN A 240 21.63 -8.46 -26.53
C GLN A 240 20.78 -9.66 -26.10
N CYS A 241 20.30 -9.65 -24.85
CA CYS A 241 19.61 -10.82 -24.27
C CYS A 241 18.20 -10.49 -23.76
N GLU A 242 17.75 -9.26 -23.94
CA GLU A 242 16.42 -8.76 -23.58
C GLU A 242 16.05 -8.95 -22.11
N CYS A 243 17.03 -9.18 -21.22
CA CYS A 243 16.75 -9.30 -19.80
C CYS A 243 16.26 -7.97 -19.23
N LEU A 244 15.20 -8.01 -18.41
CA LEU A 244 14.61 -6.83 -17.81
C LEU A 244 15.20 -6.58 -16.41
N MET A 245 15.43 -5.31 -16.07
CA MET A 245 15.92 -4.86 -14.78
C MET A 245 15.10 -3.68 -14.28
N HIS A 246 14.65 -3.74 -13.02
CA HIS A 246 14.06 -2.56 -12.40
C HIS A 246 15.10 -1.44 -12.33
N VAL A 247 14.65 -0.19 -12.48
CA VAL A 247 15.50 0.99 -12.32
C VAL A 247 16.24 0.96 -10.98
N SER A 248 15.58 0.66 -9.84
CA SER A 248 16.25 0.47 -8.53
C SER A 248 17.33 -0.60 -8.56
N CYS A 249 17.02 -1.75 -9.14
CA CYS A 249 17.93 -2.89 -9.14
C CYS A 249 19.20 -2.55 -9.91
N TRP A 250 19.07 -1.89 -11.06
CA TRP A 250 20.19 -1.36 -11.81
C TRP A 250 20.95 -0.28 -11.04
N THR A 251 20.28 0.73 -10.47
CA THR A 251 20.95 1.81 -9.73
C THR A 251 21.79 1.27 -8.58
N ASN A 252 21.26 0.28 -7.84
CA ASN A 252 22.01 -0.39 -6.77
C ASN A 252 23.21 -1.19 -7.31
N LEU A 253 23.04 -1.93 -8.41
CA LEU A 253 24.13 -2.68 -9.04
C LEU A 253 25.24 -1.75 -9.55
N ALA A 254 24.86 -0.66 -10.22
CA ALA A 254 25.75 0.34 -10.78
C ALA A 254 26.53 1.09 -9.68
N ALA A 255 25.86 1.44 -8.57
CA ALA A 255 26.49 2.10 -7.43
C ALA A 255 27.55 1.22 -6.73
N ASN A 256 27.34 -0.10 -6.70
CA ASN A 256 28.27 -1.06 -6.09
C ASN A 256 29.43 -1.45 -7.02
N THR A 257 29.44 -0.96 -8.26
CA THR A 257 30.46 -1.29 -9.24
C THR A 257 31.37 -0.08 -9.47
N ASN A 258 32.69 -0.24 -9.33
CA ASN A 258 33.64 0.87 -9.50
C ASN A 258 33.94 1.22 -10.98
N THR A 259 33.60 0.33 -11.91
CA THR A 259 33.81 0.54 -13.35
C THR A 259 32.66 1.31 -13.98
N ASP A 260 32.92 2.01 -15.07
CA ASP A 260 31.90 2.72 -15.86
C ASP A 260 31.01 1.77 -16.68
N THR A 261 31.48 0.54 -16.87
CA THR A 261 30.73 -0.54 -17.50
C THR A 261 30.36 -1.60 -16.46
N VAL A 262 29.15 -2.13 -16.57
CA VAL A 262 28.63 -3.20 -15.72
C VAL A 262 28.29 -4.38 -16.63
N LYS A 263 28.78 -5.57 -16.31
CA LYS A 263 28.42 -6.77 -17.07
C LYS A 263 26.93 -7.06 -16.89
N CYS A 264 26.25 -7.41 -17.99
CA CYS A 264 24.86 -7.83 -17.95
C CYS A 264 24.67 -8.96 -16.91
N PRO A 265 23.74 -8.82 -15.94
CA PRO A 265 23.53 -9.82 -14.89
C PRO A 265 22.76 -11.05 -15.37
N SER A 266 22.36 -11.11 -16.65
CA SER A 266 21.63 -12.24 -17.20
C SER A 266 22.44 -13.53 -17.07
N GLY A 267 21.87 -14.54 -16.40
CA GLY A 267 22.47 -15.86 -16.22
C GLY A 267 22.69 -16.64 -17.53
N ASN A 268 22.18 -16.15 -18.66
CA ASN A 268 22.27 -16.79 -19.98
C ASN A 268 23.61 -16.55 -20.69
N ASN A 269 24.73 -16.47 -19.94
CA ASN A 269 26.07 -16.19 -20.48
C ASN A 269 26.19 -14.90 -21.30
N CYS A 270 25.31 -13.91 -21.09
CA CYS A 270 25.41 -12.63 -21.76
C CYS A 270 26.72 -11.94 -21.36
N GLN A 271 27.56 -11.62 -22.36
CA GLN A 271 28.83 -10.91 -22.16
C GLN A 271 28.71 -9.41 -22.45
N PHE A 272 27.50 -8.92 -22.70
CA PHE A 272 27.28 -7.52 -22.99
C PHE A 272 27.63 -6.65 -21.79
N MET A 273 28.33 -5.55 -22.05
CA MET A 273 28.76 -4.58 -21.06
C MET A 273 27.85 -3.36 -21.16
N LEU A 274 27.02 -3.16 -20.14
CA LEU A 274 26.10 -2.04 -20.03
C LEU A 274 26.87 -0.81 -19.54
N LYS A 275 26.89 0.29 -20.30
CA LYS A 275 27.51 1.54 -19.86
C LYS A 275 26.59 2.29 -18.91
N LYS A 276 27.14 2.84 -17.83
CA LYS A 276 26.36 3.61 -16.84
C LYS A 276 25.72 4.85 -17.44
N GLU A 277 26.45 5.55 -18.30
CA GLU A 277 25.97 6.79 -18.92
C GLU A 277 24.79 6.56 -19.87
N GLU A 278 24.86 5.52 -20.71
CA GLU A 278 23.75 5.12 -21.60
C GLU A 278 22.50 4.72 -20.80
N MET A 279 22.68 3.91 -19.75
CA MET A 279 21.56 3.49 -18.90
C MET A 279 20.97 4.66 -18.10
N ALA A 280 21.78 5.62 -17.66
CA ALA A 280 21.30 6.83 -16.99
C ALA A 280 20.41 7.68 -17.89
N GLU A 281 20.76 7.80 -19.18
CA GLU A 281 19.92 8.48 -20.16
C GLU A 281 18.61 7.70 -20.41
N THR A 282 18.65 6.37 -20.49
CA THR A 282 17.42 5.56 -20.57
C THR A 282 16.52 5.75 -19.34
N ILE A 283 17.09 5.79 -18.13
CA ILE A 283 16.32 6.04 -16.89
C ILE A 283 15.64 7.40 -16.98
N LYS A 284 16.37 8.44 -17.40
CA LYS A 284 15.82 9.78 -17.57
C LYS A 284 14.66 9.79 -18.57
N GLN A 285 14.79 9.08 -19.70
CA GLN A 285 13.71 8.93 -20.68
C GLN A 285 12.48 8.21 -20.10
N ILE A 286 12.68 7.17 -19.27
CA ILE A 286 11.60 6.48 -18.57
C ILE A 286 10.88 7.42 -17.60
N GLU A 287 11.63 8.21 -16.82
CA GLU A 287 11.08 9.20 -15.87
C GLU A 287 10.32 10.33 -16.57
N GLU A 288 10.86 10.84 -17.68
CA GLU A 288 10.18 11.82 -18.55
C GLU A 288 8.91 11.23 -19.18
N ALA A 289 8.94 9.98 -19.63
CA ALA A 289 7.75 9.32 -20.17
C ALA A 289 6.65 9.15 -19.12
N ARG A 290 7.01 8.85 -17.85
CA ARG A 290 6.05 8.76 -16.74
C ARG A 290 5.38 10.10 -16.45
N THR A 291 6.18 11.17 -16.34
CA THR A 291 5.65 12.52 -16.09
C THR A 291 4.80 13.03 -17.26
N ASN A 292 5.20 12.75 -18.50
CA ASN A 292 4.46 13.15 -19.69
C ASN A 292 3.14 12.37 -19.88
N ARG A 293 3.07 11.08 -19.52
CA ARG A 293 1.81 10.30 -19.59
C ARG A 293 0.73 10.93 -18.71
N GLY A 294 1.08 11.46 -17.55
CA GLY A 294 0.18 12.23 -16.71
C GLY A 294 -0.31 13.51 -17.39
N ALA A 295 0.61 14.33 -17.90
CA ALA A 295 0.27 15.64 -18.48
C ALA A 295 -0.46 15.58 -19.85
N GLN A 296 -0.13 14.61 -20.70
CA GLN A 296 -0.65 14.54 -22.07
C GLN A 296 -2.08 14.01 -22.13
N ARG A 297 -2.50 13.15 -21.18
CA ARG A 297 -3.86 12.63 -21.14
C ARG A 297 -4.86 13.59 -20.53
N ASP A 298 -4.47 14.44 -19.57
CA ASP A 298 -5.32 15.52 -19.05
C ASP A 298 -5.79 16.47 -20.17
N ARG A 299 -4.92 16.73 -21.16
CA ARG A 299 -5.30 17.53 -22.34
C ARG A 299 -6.34 16.83 -23.22
N ARG A 300 -6.29 15.51 -23.35
CA ARG A 300 -7.21 14.74 -24.22
C ARG A 300 -8.58 14.52 -23.56
N ALA A 301 -8.60 14.37 -22.23
CA ALA A 301 -9.84 14.30 -21.45
C ALA A 301 -10.64 15.60 -21.54
N ARG A 302 -9.97 16.77 -21.46
CA ARG A 302 -10.63 18.08 -21.62
C ARG A 302 -11.19 18.33 -23.02
N VAL A 303 -10.51 17.86 -24.07
CA VAL A 303 -10.97 18.05 -25.46
C VAL A 303 -12.18 17.17 -25.81
N SER A 304 -12.45 16.11 -25.03
CA SER A 304 -13.54 15.17 -25.33
C SER A 304 -14.88 15.56 -24.69
N ILE A 305 -14.92 16.59 -23.84
CA ILE A 305 -16.16 17.05 -23.16
C ILE A 305 -16.89 18.15 -23.97
N ASP A 306 -16.23 18.82 -24.91
CA ASP A 306 -16.82 19.94 -25.68
C ASP A 306 -17.48 19.56 -27.00
N LEU A 307 -17.65 18.26 -27.30
CA LEU A 307 -18.45 17.81 -28.44
C LEU A 307 -19.88 17.51 -27.99
N GLU A 308 -20.61 18.58 -27.67
CA GLU A 308 -22.07 18.55 -27.60
C GLU A 308 -22.64 17.96 -28.91
N PRO A 309 -23.51 16.95 -28.85
CA PRO A 309 -24.19 16.45 -30.03
C PRO A 309 -25.16 17.52 -30.53
N GLY A 310 -24.78 18.19 -31.62
CA GLY A 310 -25.61 19.18 -32.29
C GLY A 310 -27.03 18.66 -32.55
N PRO A 311 -28.05 19.55 -32.51
CA PRO A 311 -29.45 19.15 -32.54
C PRO A 311 -29.79 18.44 -33.85
N SER A 312 -30.03 17.14 -33.74
CA SER A 312 -30.55 16.32 -34.82
C SER A 312 -31.92 16.86 -35.23
N LYS A 313 -32.00 17.37 -36.46
CA LYS A 313 -33.21 17.88 -37.09
C LYS A 313 -34.27 16.76 -37.19
N LYS A 314 -35.23 16.76 -36.25
CA LYS A 314 -36.45 15.97 -36.36
C LYS A 314 -37.39 16.61 -37.39
N THR A 315 -37.51 15.97 -38.56
CA THR A 315 -38.66 16.17 -39.44
C THR A 315 -39.88 15.48 -38.83
N GLY A 316 -40.90 16.27 -38.51
CA GLY A 316 -42.11 15.78 -37.87
C GLY A 316 -43.13 15.14 -38.81
N ARG A 317 -44.07 14.40 -38.21
CA ARG A 317 -45.51 14.41 -38.54
C ARG A 317 -46.27 13.49 -37.57
N GLY A 318 -47.42 13.97 -37.09
CA GLY A 318 -48.55 13.07 -36.79
C GLY A 318 -49.18 13.16 -35.39
N ARG A 319 -50.10 14.13 -35.25
CA ARG A 319 -51.13 14.30 -34.21
C ARG A 319 -51.81 13.00 -33.72
N LYS A 320 -52.14 12.91 -32.43
CA LYS A 320 -53.54 12.99 -31.94
C LYS A 320 -53.64 13.08 -30.41
N ALA A 321 -54.57 13.92 -29.99
CA ALA A 321 -54.90 14.28 -28.62
C ALA A 321 -55.68 13.18 -27.89
N VAL A 322 -55.39 12.97 -26.60
CA VAL A 322 -56.36 12.49 -25.60
C VAL A 322 -56.10 13.21 -24.27
N LYS A 323 -57.21 13.63 -23.67
CA LYS A 323 -57.42 14.46 -22.48
C LYS A 323 -57.87 13.55 -21.33
N ARG A 324 -57.34 13.72 -20.10
CA ARG A 324 -57.93 13.43 -18.76
C ARG A 324 -56.82 13.48 -17.69
N THR A 325 -56.74 14.49 -16.82
CA THR A 325 -57.39 14.67 -15.49
C THR A 325 -56.96 13.69 -14.40
N GLY A 326 -56.40 14.24 -13.31
CA GLY A 326 -56.16 13.59 -12.00
C GLY A 326 -54.73 13.86 -11.54
N ARG A 327 -54.44 14.89 -10.73
CA ARG A 327 -54.66 15.02 -9.28
C ARG A 327 -53.94 13.93 -8.48
N SER A 328 -52.76 14.25 -7.97
CA SER A 328 -52.32 13.95 -6.60
C SER A 328 -51.02 14.68 -6.35
N GLU A 329 -51.07 15.63 -5.40
CA GLU A 329 -49.93 16.22 -4.72
C GLU A 329 -49.21 15.13 -3.92
N SER A 330 -47.89 15.10 -4.01
CA SER A 330 -47.03 14.50 -3.00
C SER A 330 -45.68 15.21 -3.07
N GLU A 331 -45.44 16.02 -2.05
CA GLU A 331 -44.16 16.64 -1.71
C GLU A 331 -43.07 15.57 -1.58
N PRO A 332 -41.83 15.85 -2.03
CA PRO A 332 -40.66 15.24 -1.44
C PRO A 332 -39.97 16.27 -0.53
N GLU A 333 -39.83 15.87 0.74
CA GLU A 333 -38.97 16.50 1.73
C GLU A 333 -37.52 16.50 1.22
N GLU A 334 -36.92 17.70 1.15
CA GLU A 334 -35.48 17.89 0.94
C GLU A 334 -34.77 17.70 2.29
N GLU A 335 -34.24 16.50 2.55
CA GLU A 335 -33.21 16.29 3.57
C GLU A 335 -31.83 16.55 2.93
N GLU A 336 -31.32 17.76 3.11
CA GLU A 336 -29.90 18.09 2.93
C GLU A 336 -29.09 17.43 4.07
N GLU A 337 -28.64 16.19 3.86
CA GLU A 337 -27.54 15.63 4.65
C GLU A 337 -26.21 16.19 4.12
N ALA A 338 -25.67 17.15 4.86
CA ALA A 338 -24.30 17.64 4.72
C ALA A 338 -23.31 16.50 4.98
N MET A 339 -22.85 15.85 3.92
CA MET A 339 -21.72 14.92 3.98
C MET A 339 -20.45 15.73 4.25
N MET A 340 -19.89 15.56 5.46
CA MET A 340 -18.54 16.04 5.77
C MET A 340 -17.54 15.23 4.94
N GLU A 341 -16.95 15.87 3.95
CA GLU A 341 -15.74 15.38 3.27
C GLU A 341 -14.63 15.23 4.33
N MET A 342 -14.32 13.99 4.71
CA MET A 342 -13.07 13.68 5.38
C MET A 342 -12.00 13.68 4.31
N ASP A 343 -11.26 14.79 4.25
CA ASP A 343 -10.06 14.98 3.45
C ASP A 343 -8.99 14.01 3.97
N ASP A 344 -8.93 12.81 3.38
CA ASP A 344 -7.85 11.81 3.60
C ASP A 344 -6.57 12.34 2.96
N ASN A 345 -5.98 13.34 3.61
CA ASN A 345 -4.68 13.90 3.27
C ASN A 345 -3.55 12.96 3.77
N GLU A 346 -3.47 11.76 3.18
CA GLU A 346 -2.37 10.80 3.40
C GLU A 346 -1.03 11.27 2.78
N GLU A 347 -1.00 12.41 2.07
CA GLU A 347 0.22 12.98 1.50
C GLU A 347 0.99 13.93 2.44
N GLU A 348 0.43 14.31 3.60
CA GLU A 348 1.13 15.17 4.59
C GLU A 348 1.92 14.41 5.68
N GLU A 349 1.90 13.07 5.74
CA GLU A 349 2.76 12.30 6.67
C GLU A 349 4.27 12.29 6.28
N GLU A 350 4.69 13.01 5.23
CA GLU A 350 6.07 13.00 4.71
C GLU A 350 7.05 14.04 5.31
N GLN A 351 6.72 14.75 6.41
CA GLN A 351 7.69 15.64 7.09
C GLN A 351 7.84 15.42 8.60
N VAL A 352 8.38 14.28 9.02
CA VAL A 352 9.02 14.17 10.33
C VAL A 352 10.30 13.36 10.20
N PHE A 353 11.44 14.04 10.15
CA PHE A 353 12.68 13.72 10.88
C PHE A 353 13.75 14.74 10.49
N VAL A 354 14.26 15.45 11.53
CA VAL A 354 15.43 16.36 11.53
C VAL A 354 15.23 17.80 11.04
N LYS A 355 14.81 18.70 11.96
CA LYS A 355 15.35 20.07 12.06
C LYS A 355 15.42 20.55 13.51
N THR A 356 16.59 20.43 14.15
CA THR A 356 16.90 21.19 15.37
C THR A 356 17.27 22.62 15.02
N HIS A 357 16.30 23.55 15.02
CA HIS A 357 16.57 24.99 14.99
C HIS A 357 16.30 25.64 16.37
N LYS A 358 17.38 26.13 16.98
CA LYS A 358 17.36 27.07 18.11
C LYS A 358 16.64 28.36 17.70
N LYS A 359 15.47 28.65 18.27
CA LYS A 359 14.91 30.01 18.32
C LYS A 359 14.37 30.33 19.71
N THR A 360 15.07 31.24 20.37
CA THR A 360 14.59 32.12 21.44
C THR A 360 13.45 33.01 20.95
N ARG A 361 12.30 33.10 21.65
CA ARG A 361 11.62 34.38 22.02
C ARG A 361 10.27 34.19 22.76
N LYS A 362 10.16 34.90 23.89
CA LYS A 362 9.04 35.59 24.60
C LYS A 362 7.62 34.98 24.65
N GLN A 363 7.20 34.74 25.89
CA GLN A 363 5.81 34.50 26.34
C GLN A 363 4.91 35.75 26.27
N PRO A 364 3.59 35.57 26.11
CA PRO A 364 2.58 36.44 26.69
C PRO A 364 1.79 35.74 27.81
N ARG A 365 1.43 36.58 28.80
CA ARG A 365 0.66 36.29 30.01
C ARG A 365 -0.75 35.77 29.70
N ARG A 366 -1.23 34.77 30.47
CA ARG A 366 -2.68 34.60 30.72
C ARG A 366 -2.96 34.21 32.17
N SER A 367 -4.07 34.74 32.63
CA SER A 367 -4.60 34.81 33.99
C SER A 367 -5.26 33.52 34.46
N SER A 368 -5.24 33.39 35.79
CA SER A 368 -5.88 32.45 36.70
C SER A 368 -7.35 32.08 36.42
N MET A 369 -7.70 30.83 36.70
CA MET A 369 -8.80 30.37 37.57
C MET A 369 -8.57 28.85 37.77
N GLU A 370 -8.20 28.37 38.95
CA GLU A 370 -9.01 28.06 40.13
C GLU A 370 -9.36 26.56 40.19
N THR A 371 -9.00 25.98 41.34
CA THR A 371 -8.88 24.56 41.67
C THR A 371 -10.18 23.98 42.23
N ALA A 372 -10.49 22.72 41.93
CA ALA A 372 -11.31 21.89 42.81
C ALA A 372 -10.81 20.43 42.83
N GLU A 373 -10.50 20.00 44.05
CA GLU A 373 -10.03 18.69 44.47
C GLU A 373 -11.01 17.55 44.17
N LYS A 374 -10.49 16.35 43.90
CA LYS A 374 -11.09 15.10 44.38
C LYS A 374 -10.05 13.97 44.47
N GLN A 375 -9.89 13.47 45.69
CA GLN A 375 -9.01 12.38 46.12
C GLN A 375 -9.69 10.99 45.99
N PRO A 376 -8.95 9.87 46.24
CA PRO A 376 -9.04 8.63 45.46
C PRO A 376 -9.87 7.52 46.11
N ARG A 377 -10.21 6.47 45.34
CA ARG A 377 -10.64 5.17 45.88
C ARG A 377 -9.83 3.98 45.33
N LYS A 378 -9.32 3.23 46.31
CA LYS A 378 -8.68 1.91 46.40
C LYS A 378 -9.32 0.84 45.47
N ARG A 379 -8.58 -0.03 44.76
CA ARG A 379 -7.74 -1.22 45.12
C ARG A 379 -8.54 -2.53 45.36
N SER A 380 -7.92 -3.65 44.94
CA SER A 380 -8.28 -5.10 44.94
C SER A 380 -8.96 -5.56 43.64
N ARG A 381 -8.43 -6.46 42.77
CA ARG A 381 -7.44 -7.57 42.81
C ARG A 381 -7.76 -8.67 43.80
N GLU A 382 -8.44 -9.71 43.30
CA GLU A 382 -8.29 -11.11 43.70
C GLU A 382 -8.21 -11.96 42.42
N GLU A 383 -7.07 -12.63 42.28
CA GLU A 383 -6.80 -13.81 41.43
C GLU A 383 -6.93 -15.02 42.36
N GLU A 384 -7.63 -16.08 41.94
CA GLU A 384 -7.50 -17.45 42.44
C GLU A 384 -8.13 -18.36 41.36
N GLY A 385 -7.33 -19.19 40.67
CA GLY A 385 -7.24 -20.65 40.91
C GLY A 385 -8.16 -21.36 39.89
N ASP A 386 -7.93 -22.53 39.32
CA ASP A 386 -6.98 -23.64 39.42
C ASP A 386 -7.15 -24.38 38.06
N GLU A 387 -6.10 -24.85 37.41
CA GLU A 387 -5.54 -26.21 37.53
C GLU A 387 -6.48 -27.34 37.02
N MET A 388 -5.87 -28.35 36.37
CA MET A 388 -6.43 -29.65 35.92
C MET A 388 -7.13 -29.66 34.53
N MET A 389 -6.88 -30.57 33.59
CA MET A 389 -6.18 -31.86 33.58
C MET A 389 -5.62 -32.19 32.19
N MET A 390 -4.58 -33.01 32.21
CA MET A 390 -4.05 -33.76 31.08
C MET A 390 -5.09 -34.72 30.49
N GLY A 391 -5.12 -34.80 29.15
CA GLY A 391 -5.77 -35.87 28.41
C GLY A 391 -4.84 -36.39 27.31
N ARG A 392 -3.92 -37.28 27.67
CA ARG A 392 -3.21 -38.17 26.73
C ARG A 392 -3.94 -39.52 26.68
N GLY A 393 -4.34 -39.96 25.51
CA GLY A 393 -4.64 -41.35 25.14
C GLY A 393 -4.34 -41.49 23.64
N MET A 394 -3.38 -42.32 23.21
CA MET A 394 -3.54 -43.77 22.87
C MET A 394 -4.55 -43.98 21.73
N GLY A 395 -4.35 -44.76 20.68
CA GLY A 395 -3.31 -45.70 20.21
C GLY A 395 -3.33 -45.70 18.66
N MET A 396 -2.31 -46.19 17.95
CA MET A 396 -2.07 -47.60 17.52
C MET A 396 -3.18 -48.25 16.67
N GLU A 397 -2.73 -49.05 15.68
CA GLU A 397 -3.45 -49.88 14.68
C GLU A 397 -3.81 -49.12 13.38
N ASP A 398 -3.43 -49.50 12.16
CA ASP A 398 -2.63 -50.59 11.57
C ASP A 398 -2.05 -50.06 10.22
#